data_AF-A0A7T5UTM3-F1
#
_entry.id   AF-A0A7T5UTM3-F1
#
_cell.length_a   1.000
_cell.length_b   1.000
_cell.length_c   1.000
_cell.angle_alpha   90.00
_cell.angle_beta   90.00
_cell.angle_gamma   90.00
#
_symmetry.space_group_name_H-M   'P 1'
#
loop_
_entity.id
_entity.type
_entity.pdbx_description
1 polymer ?
#
loop_
_entity_poly.entity_id
_entity_poly.type
_entity_poly.pdbx_seq_one_letter_code
_entity_poly.pdbx_strand_id
1 'polypeptide(L)'
;MKFSDFLSNGNVILTYGALWSYSPWGPSPTEKRSRDYRYYLKNEQTVKYGDKEMFMSEVVPQAILESKATLPFMPLFEGNPVLVPVTRSSLFQPNSLWVGLKVATAMHKVGLGSSVSTSLVRTHAVGTKASAEEHYDSQKVEQKLLTDPENILLVDDFVTRGATMIASALKLWESYPKANIAGFAPIRTVSHSPDFKKIDDPILSTITLYRSGKCHRES
;
A
#
# COMPACT_ATOMS: atom_id res chain seq x y z
N MET A 1 -3.26 -4.93 23.00
CA MET A 1 -2.99 -6.14 22.22
C MET A 1 -1.50 -6.13 21.88
N LYS A 2 -0.87 -7.30 21.74
CA LYS A 2 0.53 -7.46 21.36
C LYS A 2 0.60 -8.13 19.99
N PHE A 3 1.70 -7.98 19.28
CA PHE A 3 1.93 -8.64 17.98
C PHE A 3 1.66 -10.16 18.03
N SER A 4 2.14 -10.82 19.09
CA SER A 4 1.94 -12.26 19.32
C SER A 4 0.47 -12.67 19.43
N ASP A 5 -0.41 -11.78 19.90
CA ASP A 5 -1.82 -12.09 20.09
C ASP A 5 -2.51 -12.34 18.74
N PHE A 6 -2.09 -11.65 17.68
CA PHE A 6 -2.60 -11.87 16.32
C PHE A 6 -2.20 -13.23 15.75
N LEU A 7 -1.04 -13.77 16.15
CA LEU A 7 -0.52 -15.04 15.66
C LEU A 7 -1.00 -16.25 16.48
N SER A 8 -1.52 -16.01 17.68
CA SER A 8 -2.06 -17.06 18.56
C SER A 8 -3.17 -17.88 17.89
N ASN A 9 -3.97 -17.22 17.04
CA ASN A 9 -5.12 -17.82 16.36
C ASN A 9 -4.79 -18.41 14.98
N GLY A 10 -3.56 -18.26 14.47
CA GLY A 10 -3.22 -18.71 13.12
C GLY A 10 -2.27 -17.79 12.36
N ASN A 11 -2.25 -17.96 11.04
CA ASN A 11 -1.66 -16.97 10.16
C ASN A 11 -2.62 -15.78 10.05
N VAL A 12 -2.07 -14.58 9.88
CA VAL A 12 -2.87 -13.38 9.58
C VAL A 12 -2.87 -13.16 8.08
N ILE A 13 -4.03 -12.89 7.51
CA ILE A 13 -4.21 -12.65 6.08
C ILE A 13 -4.72 -11.21 5.91
N LEU A 14 -4.06 -10.45 5.04
CA LEU A 14 -4.49 -9.13 4.60
C LEU A 14 -4.74 -9.17 3.09
N THR A 15 -5.98 -8.90 2.67
CA THR A 15 -6.30 -8.69 1.26
C THR A 15 -5.68 -7.38 0.79
N TYR A 16 -5.10 -7.37 -0.40
CA TYR A 16 -4.58 -6.15 -1.01
C TYR A 16 -4.77 -6.10 -2.54
N GLY A 17 -4.80 -4.89 -3.08
CA GLY A 17 -4.83 -4.62 -4.51
C GLY A 17 -3.55 -3.97 -5.02
N ALA A 18 -3.19 -4.26 -6.28
CA ALA A 18 -2.14 -3.52 -6.97
C ALA A 18 -2.50 -3.30 -8.44
N LEU A 19 -2.16 -2.12 -8.96
CA LEU A 19 -2.46 -1.73 -10.34
C LEU A 19 -1.39 -2.20 -11.32
N TRP A 20 -0.12 -1.95 -10.98
CA TRP A 20 1.03 -2.25 -11.80
C TRP A 20 1.95 -3.28 -11.16
N SER A 21 2.75 -3.93 -11.99
CA SER A 21 3.84 -4.80 -11.57
C SER A 21 5.19 -4.23 -12.02
N TYR A 22 6.24 -4.46 -11.23
CA TYR A 22 7.61 -4.15 -11.64
C TYR A 22 8.57 -5.29 -11.34
N SER A 23 9.53 -5.50 -12.24
CA SER A 23 10.66 -6.40 -12.02
C SER A 23 11.89 -5.60 -11.55
N PRO A 24 12.46 -5.91 -10.37
CA PRO A 24 13.67 -5.26 -9.90
C PRO A 24 14.89 -5.62 -10.74
N TRP A 25 14.82 -6.74 -11.47
CA TRP A 25 15.92 -7.30 -12.25
C TRP A 25 15.55 -7.41 -13.73
N GLY A 26 16.51 -7.85 -14.54
CA GLY A 26 16.27 -8.20 -15.94
C GLY A 26 16.53 -7.07 -16.95
N PRO A 27 17.07 -7.42 -18.13
CA PRO A 27 17.57 -6.45 -19.10
C PRO A 27 16.51 -6.00 -20.12
N SER A 28 15.33 -6.64 -20.18
CA SER A 28 14.37 -6.37 -21.25
C SER A 28 13.84 -4.93 -21.20
N PRO A 29 13.42 -4.36 -22.34
CA PRO A 29 12.85 -3.01 -22.38
C PRO A 29 11.64 -2.84 -21.43
N THR A 30 10.78 -3.86 -21.33
CA THR A 30 9.61 -3.84 -20.44
C THR A 30 10.02 -3.84 -18.96
N GLU A 31 11.02 -4.65 -18.57
CA GLU A 31 11.54 -4.64 -17.20
C GLU A 31 12.19 -3.30 -16.85
N LYS A 32 12.96 -2.71 -17.77
CA LYS A 32 13.53 -1.35 -17.61
C LYS A 32 12.42 -0.32 -17.39
N ARG A 33 11.42 -0.30 -18.26
CA ARG A 33 10.28 0.62 -18.17
C ARG A 33 9.47 0.44 -16.88
N SER A 34 9.37 -0.78 -16.36
CA SER A 34 8.70 -1.04 -15.09
C SER A 34 9.42 -0.39 -13.90
N ARG A 35 10.75 -0.27 -13.96
CA ARG A 35 11.55 0.44 -12.95
C ARG A 35 11.36 1.95 -13.05
N ASP A 36 11.09 2.48 -14.24
CA ASP A 36 10.77 3.89 -14.44
C ASP A 36 9.47 4.26 -13.73
N TYR A 37 8.40 3.44 -13.83
CA TYR A 37 7.14 3.66 -13.11
C TYR A 37 7.37 3.76 -11.60
N ARG A 38 8.17 2.83 -11.05
CA ARG A 38 8.56 2.87 -9.64
C ARG A 38 9.37 4.13 -9.32
N TYR A 39 10.29 4.51 -10.17
CA TYR A 39 11.13 5.69 -9.98
C TYR A 39 10.29 6.98 -10.02
N TYR A 40 9.37 7.11 -10.98
CA TYR A 40 8.46 8.25 -11.11
C TYR A 40 7.57 8.38 -9.88
N LEU A 41 7.00 7.27 -9.41
CA LEU A 41 6.15 7.28 -8.21
C LEU A 41 6.96 7.64 -6.96
N LYS A 42 8.11 6.99 -6.76
CA LYS A 42 8.92 7.18 -5.55
C LYS A 42 9.47 8.61 -5.41
N ASN A 43 9.72 9.28 -6.53
CA ASN A 43 10.24 10.64 -6.54
C ASN A 43 9.17 11.68 -6.85
N GLU A 44 7.90 11.28 -6.95
CA GLU A 44 6.78 12.14 -7.33
C GLU A 44 7.09 12.96 -8.60
N GLN A 45 7.58 12.28 -9.64
CA GLN A 45 7.87 12.93 -10.91
C GLN A 45 6.58 13.21 -11.68
N THR A 46 6.61 14.31 -12.41
CA THR A 46 5.60 14.61 -13.42
C THR A 46 5.82 13.72 -14.63
N VAL A 47 4.75 13.12 -15.13
CA VAL A 47 4.73 12.30 -16.34
C VAL A 47 3.64 12.80 -17.27
N LYS A 48 3.80 12.54 -18.57
CA LYS A 48 2.73 12.77 -19.54
C LYS A 48 1.73 11.61 -19.47
N TYR A 49 0.47 11.92 -19.14
CA TYR A 49 -0.64 10.98 -19.09
C TYR A 49 -1.76 11.48 -20.02
N GLY A 50 -1.92 10.82 -21.17
CA GLY A 50 -2.70 11.38 -22.28
C GLY A 50 -2.11 12.72 -22.74
N ASP A 51 -2.93 13.76 -22.76
CA ASP A 51 -2.54 15.12 -23.14
C ASP A 51 -2.14 16.01 -21.95
N LYS A 52 -2.12 15.46 -20.72
CA LYS A 52 -1.83 16.22 -19.51
C LYS A 52 -0.48 15.83 -18.91
N GLU A 53 0.16 16.80 -18.27
CA GLU A 53 1.27 16.55 -17.34
C GLU A 53 0.70 16.43 -15.93
N MET A 54 1.00 15.32 -15.25
CA MET A 54 0.47 15.01 -13.94
C MET A 54 1.54 14.39 -13.06
N PHE A 55 1.46 14.59 -11.74
CA PHE A 55 2.31 13.83 -10.83
C PHE A 55 1.95 12.35 -10.89
N MET A 56 2.94 11.47 -10.75
CA MET A 56 2.70 10.03 -10.82
C MET A 56 1.67 9.55 -9.78
N SER A 57 1.58 10.17 -8.61
CA SER A 57 0.52 9.88 -7.63
C SER A 57 -0.89 10.23 -8.10
N GLU A 58 -1.03 11.24 -8.97
CA GLU A 58 -2.30 11.65 -9.57
C GLU A 58 -2.67 10.78 -10.77
N VAL A 59 -1.69 10.18 -11.44
CA VAL A 59 -1.92 9.19 -12.51
C VAL A 59 -2.59 7.92 -11.96
N VAL A 60 -2.22 7.48 -10.75
CA VAL A 60 -2.78 6.28 -10.11
C VAL A 60 -4.32 6.27 -10.11
N PRO A 61 -5.02 7.24 -9.52
CA PRO A 61 -6.47 7.25 -9.52
C PRO A 61 -7.09 7.40 -10.92
N GLN A 62 -6.45 8.12 -11.85
CA GLN A 62 -6.95 8.23 -13.23
C GLN A 62 -6.92 6.87 -13.92
N ALA A 63 -5.80 6.15 -13.82
CA ALA A 63 -5.66 4.81 -14.38
C ALA A 63 -6.67 3.83 -13.76
N ILE A 64 -6.95 3.94 -12.45
CA ILE A 64 -8.03 3.17 -11.81
C ILE A 64 -9.38 3.48 -12.44
N LEU A 65 -9.74 4.75 -12.56
CA LEU A 65 -11.05 5.17 -13.08
C LEU A 65 -11.26 4.79 -14.54
N GLU A 66 -10.22 4.91 -15.37
CA GLU A 66 -10.25 4.54 -16.79
C GLU A 66 -10.45 3.04 -16.99
N SER A 67 -9.91 2.21 -16.10
CA SER A 67 -9.98 0.74 -16.19
C SER A 67 -10.96 0.10 -15.21
N LYS A 68 -11.78 0.89 -14.50
CA LYS A 68 -12.57 0.41 -13.33
C LYS A 68 -13.41 -0.83 -13.60
N ALA A 69 -13.94 -0.98 -14.81
CA ALA A 69 -14.81 -2.10 -15.16
C ALA A 69 -14.09 -3.46 -15.18
N THR A 70 -12.76 -3.46 -15.28
CA THR A 70 -11.95 -4.68 -15.43
C THR A 70 -10.96 -4.90 -14.28
N LEU A 71 -10.86 -3.97 -13.32
CA LEU A 71 -9.89 -4.09 -12.24
C LEU A 71 -10.40 -5.06 -11.16
N PRO A 72 -9.64 -6.14 -10.86
CA PRO A 72 -10.08 -7.16 -9.91
C PRO A 72 -10.17 -6.64 -8.47
N PHE A 73 -9.49 -5.54 -8.16
CA PHE A 73 -9.43 -4.96 -6.82
C PHE A 73 -10.44 -3.83 -6.60
N MET A 74 -11.37 -3.57 -7.53
CA MET A 74 -12.43 -2.57 -7.30
C MET A 74 -13.24 -2.78 -6.01
N PRO A 75 -13.52 -4.02 -5.56
CA PRO A 75 -14.23 -4.24 -4.30
C PRO A 75 -13.55 -3.61 -3.07
N LEU A 76 -12.24 -3.32 -3.13
CA LEU A 76 -11.53 -2.63 -2.04
C LEU A 76 -11.99 -1.19 -1.80
N PHE A 77 -12.67 -0.59 -2.79
CA PHE A 77 -13.20 0.77 -2.71
C PHE A 77 -14.69 0.81 -2.37
N GLU A 78 -15.36 -0.34 -2.31
CA GLU A 78 -16.77 -0.43 -1.91
C GLU A 78 -16.95 0.06 -0.47
N GLY A 79 -18.11 0.67 -0.18
CA GLY A 79 -18.37 1.26 1.13
C GLY A 79 -17.57 2.54 1.43
N ASN A 80 -16.87 3.11 0.43
CA ASN A 80 -16.18 4.40 0.50
C ASN A 80 -15.20 4.49 1.70
N PRO A 81 -14.13 3.67 1.71
CA PRO A 81 -13.27 3.48 2.88
C PRO A 81 -12.55 4.76 3.31
N VAL A 82 -12.16 4.82 4.59
CA VAL A 82 -11.17 5.80 5.06
C VAL A 82 -9.80 5.38 4.55
N LEU A 83 -9.11 6.27 3.85
CA LEU A 83 -7.77 6.02 3.32
C LEU A 83 -6.72 6.34 4.37
N VAL A 84 -5.89 5.36 4.73
CA VAL A 84 -4.81 5.53 5.70
C VAL A 84 -3.47 5.27 5.01
N PRO A 85 -2.61 6.28 4.80
CA PRO A 85 -1.33 6.05 4.18
C PRO A 85 -0.42 5.23 5.08
N VAL A 86 0.25 4.23 4.51
CA VAL A 86 1.24 3.43 5.22
C VAL A 86 2.44 4.30 5.59
N THR A 87 2.94 4.15 6.81
CA THR A 87 4.09 4.94 7.29
C THR A 87 5.34 4.63 6.48
N ARG A 88 6.12 5.64 6.11
CA ARG A 88 7.48 5.42 5.56
C ARG A 88 8.39 4.74 6.56
N SER A 89 9.47 4.11 6.09
CA SER A 89 10.47 3.43 6.95
C SER A 89 11.27 4.38 7.87
N SER A 90 11.37 5.65 7.51
CA SER A 90 12.04 6.69 8.31
C SER A 90 11.03 7.48 9.17
N LEU A 91 11.54 8.13 10.22
CA LEU A 91 10.77 9.13 10.96
C LEU A 91 10.31 10.26 10.02
N PHE A 92 9.12 10.80 10.27
CA PHE A 92 8.61 11.93 9.50
C PHE A 92 9.48 13.16 9.77
N GLN A 93 10.04 13.72 8.70
CA GLN A 93 10.73 15.01 8.74
C GLN A 93 9.83 16.06 8.06
N PRO A 94 9.71 17.28 8.59
CA PRO A 94 9.07 18.38 7.87
C PRO A 94 9.63 18.48 6.44
N ASN A 95 8.75 18.71 5.46
CA ASN A 95 9.07 18.82 4.02
C ASN A 95 9.54 17.53 3.32
N SER A 96 9.48 16.37 3.96
CA SER A 96 9.88 15.11 3.31
C SER A 96 8.72 14.43 2.58
N LEU A 97 9.00 13.90 1.38
CA LEU A 97 8.00 13.30 0.49
C LEU A 97 7.38 12.01 1.06
N TRP A 98 6.07 12.03 1.35
CA TRP A 98 5.29 10.84 1.73
C TRP A 98 4.38 10.42 0.58
N VAL A 99 4.90 9.55 -0.30
CA VAL A 99 4.21 9.14 -1.53
C VAL A 99 2.88 8.44 -1.25
N GLY A 100 2.80 7.53 -0.27
CA GLY A 100 1.53 6.91 0.13
C GLY A 100 0.44 7.93 0.50
N LEU A 101 0.80 9.03 1.19
CA LEU A 101 -0.13 10.12 1.48
C LEU A 101 -0.53 10.90 0.22
N LYS A 102 0.39 11.14 -0.71
CA LYS A 102 0.09 11.78 -1.99
C LYS A 102 -0.91 10.96 -2.81
N VAL A 103 -0.67 9.66 -2.93
CA VAL A 103 -1.57 8.70 -3.60
C VAL A 103 -2.94 8.68 -2.92
N ALA A 104 -3.00 8.53 -1.59
CA ALA A 104 -4.27 8.55 -0.85
C ALA A 104 -5.04 9.86 -1.06
N THR A 105 -4.35 11.00 -1.04
CA THR A 105 -4.95 12.32 -1.29
C THR A 105 -5.49 12.43 -2.71
N ALA A 106 -4.74 11.98 -3.71
CA ALA A 106 -5.19 11.99 -5.10
C ALA A 106 -6.40 11.06 -5.33
N MET A 107 -6.42 9.89 -4.68
CA MET A 107 -7.55 8.96 -4.70
C MET A 107 -8.80 9.57 -4.09
N HIS A 108 -8.70 10.17 -2.91
CA HIS A 108 -9.82 10.85 -2.27
C HIS A 108 -10.39 11.98 -3.13
N LYS A 109 -9.54 12.80 -3.77
CA LYS A 109 -9.97 13.89 -4.65
C LYS A 109 -10.86 13.44 -5.81
N VAL A 110 -10.74 12.20 -6.25
CA VAL A 110 -11.57 11.63 -7.33
C VAL A 110 -12.69 10.72 -6.81
N GLY A 111 -12.90 10.65 -5.50
CA GLY A 111 -13.96 9.87 -4.86
C GLY A 111 -13.63 8.40 -4.59
N LEU A 112 -12.35 7.98 -4.66
CA LEU A 112 -11.91 6.63 -4.30
C LEU A 112 -11.60 6.52 -2.79
N GLY A 113 -12.50 7.01 -1.93
CA GLY A 113 -12.38 7.00 -0.47
C GLY A 113 -13.05 8.20 0.19
N SER A 114 -13.59 8.01 1.40
CA SER A 114 -14.41 9.02 2.09
C SER A 114 -13.58 10.15 2.68
N SER A 115 -12.39 9.83 3.16
CA SER A 115 -11.44 10.79 3.73
C SER A 115 -10.03 10.21 3.75
N VAL A 116 -9.03 11.05 4.01
CA VAL A 116 -7.65 10.64 4.26
C VAL A 116 -7.29 10.91 5.71
N SER A 117 -6.78 9.89 6.40
CA SER A 117 -6.35 10.01 7.80
C SER A 117 -4.89 9.65 7.98
N THR A 118 -4.11 10.59 8.51
CA THR A 118 -2.70 10.37 8.90
C THR A 118 -2.57 9.85 10.33
N SER A 119 -3.59 9.17 10.85
CA SER A 119 -3.63 8.69 12.25
C SER A 119 -2.53 7.69 12.58
N LEU A 120 -2.06 6.93 11.58
CA LEU A 120 -0.98 5.97 11.74
C LEU A 120 0.37 6.66 11.54
N VAL A 121 1.20 6.68 12.58
CA VAL A 121 2.51 7.32 12.58
C VAL A 121 3.60 6.36 13.02
N ARG A 122 4.84 6.68 12.66
CA ARG A 122 6.03 5.92 13.06
C ARG A 122 6.71 6.59 14.25
N THR A 123 7.00 5.82 15.30
CA THR A 123 7.64 6.27 16.55
C THR A 123 9.16 6.19 16.50
N HIS A 124 9.73 5.27 15.72
CA HIS A 124 11.16 5.14 15.50
C HIS A 124 11.47 4.55 14.12
N ALA A 125 12.65 4.86 13.58
CA ALA A 125 13.07 4.34 12.28
C ALA A 125 13.33 2.83 12.34
N VAL A 126 13.09 2.13 11.22
CA VAL A 126 13.43 0.71 11.08
C VAL A 126 14.24 0.48 9.81
N GLY A 127 15.03 -0.59 9.81
CA GLY A 127 15.83 -0.98 8.66
C GLY A 127 14.99 -1.41 7.46
N THR A 128 15.60 -1.41 6.28
CA THR A 128 14.95 -1.84 5.01
C THR A 128 14.56 -3.32 4.99
N LYS A 129 15.14 -4.14 5.87
CA LYS A 129 14.87 -5.57 6.00
C LYS A 129 14.08 -5.92 7.27
N ALA A 130 13.53 -4.93 7.95
CA ALA A 130 12.75 -5.12 9.17
C ALA A 130 11.59 -6.13 8.94
N SER A 131 11.35 -6.92 9.97
CA SER A 131 10.23 -7.85 10.09
C SER A 131 8.90 -7.11 10.27
N ALA A 132 7.79 -7.82 10.12
CA ALA A 132 6.48 -7.25 10.41
C ALA A 132 6.32 -6.85 11.88
N GLU A 133 6.95 -7.57 12.80
CA GLU A 133 6.95 -7.24 14.23
C GLU A 133 7.67 -5.92 14.50
N GLU A 134 8.89 -5.76 13.98
CA GLU A 134 9.63 -4.49 14.08
C GLU A 134 8.85 -3.32 13.45
N HIS A 135 8.20 -3.55 12.30
CA HIS A 135 7.32 -2.54 11.71
C HIS A 135 6.12 -2.22 12.62
N TYR A 136 5.50 -3.22 13.24
CA TYR A 136 4.34 -3.04 14.11
C TYR A 136 4.73 -2.27 15.39
N ASP A 137 5.86 -2.60 16.02
CA ASP A 137 6.35 -1.95 17.23
C ASP A 137 6.77 -0.49 16.98
N SER A 138 7.23 -0.22 15.76
CA SER A 138 7.58 1.13 15.32
C SER A 138 6.39 2.02 14.97
N GLN A 139 5.17 1.53 15.04
CA GLN A 139 3.96 2.26 14.64
C GLN A 139 3.02 2.49 15.82
N LYS A 140 2.33 3.62 15.80
CA LYS A 140 1.21 3.90 16.72
C LYS A 140 0.09 4.67 16.01
N VAL A 141 -1.10 4.60 16.59
CA VAL A 141 -2.23 5.44 16.21
C VAL A 141 -2.26 6.64 17.15
N GLU A 142 -1.94 7.84 16.68
CA GLU A 142 -1.86 9.06 17.51
C GLU A 142 -3.19 9.79 17.64
N GLN A 143 -3.99 9.79 16.58
CA GLN A 143 -5.25 10.52 16.53
C GLN A 143 -6.32 9.53 16.09
N LYS A 144 -7.16 9.10 17.03
CA LYS A 144 -8.31 8.27 16.66
C LYS A 144 -9.19 9.05 15.68
N LEU A 145 -9.75 8.32 14.72
CA LEU A 145 -10.76 8.84 13.83
C LEU A 145 -11.95 9.34 14.66
N LEU A 146 -12.60 10.40 14.18
CA LEU A 146 -13.76 10.98 14.87
C LEU A 146 -14.92 9.98 15.01
N THR A 147 -14.97 9.00 14.11
CA THR A 147 -15.92 7.88 14.11
C THR A 147 -15.17 6.58 13.87
N ASP A 148 -15.69 5.47 14.38
CA ASP A 148 -15.17 4.14 14.07
C ASP A 148 -15.52 3.81 12.61
N PRO A 149 -14.53 3.69 11.71
CA PRO A 149 -14.81 3.39 10.31
C PRO A 149 -15.20 1.92 10.14
N GLU A 150 -16.18 1.65 9.29
CA GLU A 150 -16.51 0.28 8.88
C GLU A 150 -15.43 -0.29 7.95
N ASN A 151 -14.91 0.53 7.03
CA ASN A 151 -13.90 0.13 6.04
C ASN A 151 -12.69 1.06 6.10
N ILE A 152 -11.49 0.49 6.22
CA ILE A 152 -10.22 1.20 6.10
C ILE A 152 -9.41 0.59 4.95
N LEU A 153 -8.90 1.44 4.07
CA LEU A 153 -7.97 1.05 3.03
C LEU A 153 -6.59 1.65 3.31
N LEU A 154 -5.62 0.78 3.60
CA LEU A 154 -4.22 1.16 3.69
C LEU A 154 -3.67 1.50 2.31
N VAL A 155 -3.00 2.64 2.17
CA VAL A 155 -2.43 3.09 0.89
C VAL A 155 -0.91 3.21 1.01
N ASP A 156 -0.19 2.37 0.27
CA ASP A 156 1.28 2.41 0.18
C ASP A 156 1.73 2.91 -1.20
N ASP A 157 3.03 3.19 -1.37
CA ASP A 157 3.60 3.54 -2.68
C ASP A 157 3.94 2.31 -3.53
N PHE A 158 4.54 1.28 -2.93
CA PHE A 158 4.73 -0.02 -3.55
C PHE A 158 4.82 -1.15 -2.53
N VAL A 159 4.33 -2.32 -2.91
CA VAL A 159 4.38 -3.52 -2.06
C VAL A 159 5.45 -4.50 -2.54
N THR A 160 6.34 -4.90 -1.62
CA THR A 160 7.34 -5.95 -1.85
C THR A 160 6.84 -7.29 -1.27
N ARG A 161 7.20 -7.58 -0.02
CA ARG A 161 6.73 -8.73 0.78
C ARG A 161 5.47 -8.42 1.60
N GLY A 162 5.07 -7.15 1.69
CA GLY A 162 3.89 -6.72 2.46
C GLY A 162 4.10 -6.53 3.96
N ALA A 163 5.32 -6.70 4.49
CA ALA A 163 5.59 -6.63 5.94
C ALA A 163 5.14 -5.31 6.60
N THR A 164 5.44 -4.16 5.99
CA THR A 164 5.03 -2.85 6.51
C THR A 164 3.50 -2.67 6.43
N MET A 165 2.89 -3.11 5.34
CA MET A 165 1.44 -3.00 5.13
C MET A 165 0.66 -3.86 6.11
N ILE A 166 1.04 -5.13 6.30
CA ILE A 166 0.36 -6.01 7.28
C ILE A 166 0.61 -5.53 8.72
N ALA A 167 1.81 -5.07 9.06
CA ALA A 167 2.07 -4.46 10.36
C ALA A 167 1.18 -3.23 10.64
N SER A 168 0.97 -2.41 9.61
CA SER A 168 0.06 -1.26 9.67
C SER A 168 -1.39 -1.69 9.89
N ALA A 169 -1.82 -2.76 9.21
CA ALA A 169 -3.15 -3.34 9.40
C ALA A 169 -3.34 -3.86 10.82
N LEU A 170 -2.36 -4.61 11.35
CA LEU A 170 -2.36 -5.07 12.73
C LEU A 170 -2.53 -3.89 13.69
N LYS A 171 -1.73 -2.83 13.55
CA LYS A 171 -1.79 -1.66 14.43
C LYS A 171 -3.16 -0.94 14.38
N LEU A 172 -3.79 -0.91 13.21
CA LEU A 172 -5.12 -0.37 13.05
C LEU A 172 -6.20 -1.28 13.63
N TRP A 173 -6.10 -2.61 13.49
CA TRP A 173 -7.02 -3.57 14.12
C TRP A 173 -7.00 -3.48 15.65
N GLU A 174 -5.88 -3.11 16.27
CA GLU A 174 -5.86 -2.84 17.72
C GLU A 174 -6.75 -1.66 18.12
N SER A 175 -6.84 -0.65 17.25
CA SER A 175 -7.59 0.58 17.50
C SER A 175 -9.03 0.50 17.00
N TYR A 176 -9.27 -0.27 15.94
CA TYR A 176 -10.55 -0.44 15.24
C TYR A 176 -10.81 -1.93 14.97
N PRO A 177 -11.06 -2.75 16.00
CA PRO A 177 -11.14 -4.21 15.87
C PRO A 177 -12.32 -4.71 15.04
N LYS A 178 -13.29 -3.84 14.75
CA LYS A 178 -14.47 -4.15 13.93
C LYS A 178 -14.32 -3.67 12.48
N ALA A 179 -13.29 -2.89 12.17
CA ALA A 179 -13.09 -2.37 10.83
C ALA A 179 -12.65 -3.49 9.88
N ASN A 180 -13.23 -3.52 8.69
CA ASN A 180 -12.70 -4.25 7.56
C ASN A 180 -11.48 -3.49 7.03
N ILE A 181 -10.30 -4.12 7.09
CA ILE A 181 -9.03 -3.49 6.69
C ILE A 181 -8.46 -4.24 5.49
N ALA A 182 -8.18 -3.50 4.43
CA ALA A 182 -7.49 -4.00 3.24
C ALA A 182 -6.32 -3.08 2.86
N GLY A 183 -5.48 -3.54 1.93
CA GLY A 183 -4.35 -2.78 1.40
C GLY A 183 -4.49 -2.40 -0.07
N PHE A 184 -3.87 -1.31 -0.45
CA PHE A 184 -3.67 -0.94 -1.84
C PHE A 184 -2.26 -0.35 -2.00
N ALA A 185 -1.56 -0.78 -3.06
CA ALA A 185 -0.31 -0.16 -3.48
C ALA A 185 -0.32 -0.07 -5.02
N PRO A 186 -0.04 1.10 -5.61
CA PRO A 186 -0.04 1.25 -7.06
C PRO A 186 0.87 0.25 -7.77
N ILE A 187 1.98 -0.13 -7.14
CA ILE A 187 3.02 -0.97 -7.74
C ILE A 187 3.31 -2.17 -6.83
N ARG A 188 3.43 -3.37 -7.39
CA ARG A 188 3.98 -4.55 -6.69
C ARG A 188 5.27 -5.06 -7.30
N THR A 189 6.17 -5.58 -6.46
CA THR A 189 7.42 -6.22 -6.93
C THR A 189 7.19 -7.65 -7.37
N VAL A 190 7.57 -7.99 -8.60
CA VAL A 190 7.69 -9.36 -9.11
C VAL A 190 9.17 -9.71 -9.19
N SER A 191 9.71 -10.29 -8.11
CA SER A 191 11.15 -10.52 -7.95
C SER A 191 11.70 -11.63 -8.84
N HIS A 192 10.86 -12.60 -9.23
CA HIS A 192 11.23 -13.67 -10.14
C HIS A 192 10.91 -13.24 -11.57
N SER A 193 11.93 -12.90 -12.37
CA SER A 193 11.76 -12.35 -13.73
C SER A 193 10.85 -13.20 -14.65
N PRO A 194 10.88 -14.54 -14.61
CA PRO A 194 9.92 -15.36 -15.38
C PRO A 194 8.44 -15.13 -15.04
N ASP A 195 8.13 -14.67 -13.82
CA ASP A 195 6.77 -14.35 -13.40
C ASP A 195 6.34 -12.94 -13.84
N PHE A 196 7.29 -12.08 -14.26
CA PHE A 196 6.99 -10.74 -14.73
C PHE A 196 6.47 -10.77 -16.17
N LYS A 197 5.16 -10.58 -16.32
CA LYS A 197 4.49 -10.62 -17.63
C LYS A 197 4.43 -9.26 -18.31
N LYS A 198 3.99 -8.23 -17.57
CA LYS A 198 3.75 -6.86 -18.09
C LYS A 198 3.60 -5.87 -16.93
N ILE A 199 3.71 -4.58 -17.25
CA ILE A 199 3.54 -3.49 -16.26
C ILE A 199 2.07 -3.39 -15.84
N ASP A 200 1.14 -3.29 -16.80
CA ASP A 200 -0.30 -3.23 -16.57
C ASP A 200 -0.87 -4.61 -16.26
N ASP A 201 -0.69 -5.01 -15.01
CA ASP A 201 -1.01 -6.35 -14.52
C ASP A 201 -1.79 -6.25 -13.20
N PRO A 202 -3.02 -5.72 -13.20
CA PRO A 202 -3.76 -5.45 -11.97
C PRO A 202 -4.16 -6.74 -11.25
N ILE A 203 -4.08 -6.76 -9.92
CA ILE A 203 -4.42 -7.93 -9.10
C ILE A 203 -5.18 -7.57 -7.83
N LEU A 204 -5.98 -8.53 -7.36
CA LEU A 204 -6.49 -8.64 -6.00
C LEU A 204 -5.88 -9.92 -5.41
N SER A 205 -5.14 -9.79 -4.31
CA SER A 205 -4.33 -10.90 -3.76
C SER A 205 -4.20 -10.76 -2.25
N THR A 206 -3.39 -11.61 -1.61
CA THR A 206 -3.21 -11.64 -0.16
C THR A 206 -1.75 -11.46 0.26
N ILE A 207 -1.58 -10.82 1.42
CA ILE A 207 -0.34 -10.85 2.21
C ILE A 207 -0.62 -11.74 3.41
N THR A 208 0.15 -12.82 3.55
CA THR A 208 0.09 -13.74 4.69
C THR A 208 1.26 -13.48 5.63
N LEU A 209 0.96 -13.19 6.88
CA LEU A 209 1.91 -13.24 7.99
C LEU A 209 1.78 -14.59 8.69
N TYR A 210 2.81 -15.42 8.55
CA TYR A 210 2.86 -16.73 9.19
C TYR A 210 3.19 -16.62 10.67
N ARG A 211 2.83 -17.65 11.45
CA ARG A 211 3.25 -17.79 12.87
C ARG A 211 4.75 -17.67 13.11
N SER A 212 5.57 -17.95 12.09
CA SER A 212 7.03 -17.77 12.14
C SER A 212 7.48 -16.30 12.11
N GLY A 213 6.56 -15.34 11.99
CA GLY A 213 6.84 -13.91 11.79
C GLY A 213 7.20 -13.55 10.33
N LYS A 214 7.29 -14.54 9.43
CA LYS A 214 7.59 -14.31 8.01
C LYS A 214 6.35 -13.84 7.26
N CYS A 215 6.55 -12.88 6.36
CA CYS A 215 5.52 -12.42 5.43
C CYS A 215 5.74 -13.01 4.03
N HIS A 216 4.65 -13.44 3.41
CA HIS A 216 4.60 -13.82 2.01
C HIS A 216 3.45 -13.08 1.33
N ARG A 217 3.68 -12.64 0.11
CA ARG A 217 2.68 -12.01 -0.75
C ARG A 217 2.42 -12.98 -1.89
N GLU A 218 1.15 -13.32 -2.11
CA GLU A 218 0.77 -14.11 -3.27
C GLU A 218 0.92 -13.25 -4.54
N SER A 219 1.61 -13.80 -5.55
CA SER A 219 2.08 -13.08 -6.73
C SER A 219 0.96 -12.66 -7.66
#